data_AF-A0A6J6EV75-F1
#
_entry.id   AF-A0A6J6EV75-F1
#
_cell.length_a   1.000
_cell.length_b   1.000
_cell.length_c   1.000
_cell.angle_alpha   90.00
_cell.angle_beta   90.00
_cell.angle_gamma   90.00
#
_symmetry.space_group_name_H-M   'P 1'
#
loop_
_entity.id
_entity.type
_entity.pdbx_description
1 polymer ?
#
loop_
_entity_poly.entity_id
_entity_poly.type
_entity_poly.pdbx_seq_one_letter_code
_entity_poly.pdbx_strand_id
1 'polypeptide(L)'
;MRKILISALLLALIAPVSASAHQPVTIADTEISAARGPLLVDGTISFAVRAGFTKSGQKKGFRFNLKEGEQLNFEYLIIDKAPENRLKNAQLPQVVITAPNGSKTTVRFNERSKFSYSGTNYLYLYRNKSVGQSGTYNVDITAKARAAITLVVGEKEIPGDVVRGAAATRKPSPSATPTSSSSALTMEQVKKNNTARSCWSVINGNVYNLTTWISSHPGGDDEIIRLCGIDGTKVFSSKHGGDGQVMSRLNSFLLGKLST
;
A
#
# COMPACT_ATOMS: atom_id res chain seq x y z
N MET A 1 -32.43 9.49 -57.67
CA MET A 1 -32.15 10.01 -56.31
C MET A 1 -31.81 8.83 -55.40
N ARG A 2 -30.52 8.51 -55.22
CA ARG A 2 -30.07 7.45 -54.30
C ARG A 2 -29.73 8.08 -52.94
N LYS A 3 -30.49 7.74 -51.90
CA LYS A 3 -30.22 8.15 -50.52
C LYS A 3 -29.15 7.23 -49.94
N ILE A 4 -27.99 7.77 -49.62
CA ILE A 4 -26.91 7.06 -48.91
C ILE A 4 -27.22 7.16 -47.42
N LEU A 5 -27.49 6.03 -46.77
CA LEU A 5 -27.57 5.90 -45.32
C LEU A 5 -26.14 5.88 -44.76
N ILE A 6 -25.74 6.96 -44.09
CA ILE A 6 -24.49 7.01 -43.33
C ILE A 6 -24.78 6.42 -41.96
N SER A 7 -24.26 5.22 -41.70
CA SER A 7 -24.27 4.60 -40.37
C SER A 7 -23.23 5.28 -39.50
N ALA A 8 -23.67 6.06 -38.52
CA ALA A 8 -22.80 6.69 -37.53
C ALA A 8 -22.26 5.61 -36.56
N LEU A 9 -20.98 5.26 -36.71
CA LEU A 9 -20.25 4.44 -35.77
C LEU A 9 -20.00 5.28 -34.51
N LEU A 10 -20.76 5.04 -33.44
CA LEU A 10 -20.49 5.63 -32.12
C LEU A 10 -19.16 5.07 -31.60
N LEU A 11 -18.08 5.81 -31.81
CA LEU A 11 -16.82 5.57 -31.14
C LEU A 11 -16.97 6.05 -29.70
N ALA A 12 -17.21 5.13 -28.77
CA ALA A 12 -17.21 5.41 -27.35
C ALA A 12 -15.81 5.95 -26.97
N LEU A 13 -15.72 7.26 -26.76
CA LEU A 13 -14.55 7.87 -26.13
C LEU A 13 -14.45 7.31 -24.71
N ILE A 14 -13.61 6.29 -24.54
CA ILE A 14 -13.07 5.94 -23.24
C ILE A 14 -12.24 7.15 -22.82
N ALA A 15 -12.82 8.01 -21.98
CA ALA A 15 -12.09 9.10 -21.37
C ALA A 15 -10.86 8.49 -20.68
N PRO A 16 -9.65 9.00 -20.91
CA PRO A 16 -8.49 8.55 -20.16
C PRO A 16 -8.79 8.84 -18.69
N VAL A 17 -8.98 7.78 -17.90
CA VAL A 17 -8.93 7.87 -16.44
C VAL A 17 -7.62 8.56 -16.12
N SER A 18 -7.70 9.80 -15.63
CA SER A 18 -6.53 10.56 -15.26
C SER A 18 -5.70 9.70 -14.31
N ALA A 19 -4.50 9.33 -14.74
CA ALA A 19 -3.54 8.65 -13.89
C ALA A 19 -3.35 9.51 -12.64
N SER A 20 -3.90 9.05 -11.51
CA SER A 20 -3.70 9.72 -10.23
C SER A 20 -2.25 9.47 -9.84
N ALA A 21 -1.38 10.45 -10.11
CA ALA A 21 0.06 10.37 -9.84
C ALA A 21 0.37 10.03 -8.37
N HIS A 22 -0.57 10.29 -7.46
CA HIS A 22 -0.51 9.88 -6.06
C HIS A 22 -1.84 9.24 -5.65
N GLN A 23 -1.80 8.03 -5.11
CA GLN A 23 -2.98 7.40 -4.53
C GLN A 23 -3.27 8.03 -3.15
N PRO A 24 -4.44 8.67 -2.93
CA PRO A 24 -4.73 9.31 -1.67
C PRO A 24 -5.05 8.30 -0.56
N VAL A 25 -4.47 8.49 0.62
CA VAL A 25 -4.77 7.69 1.83
C VAL A 25 -5.03 8.62 3.00
N THR A 26 -6.25 8.65 3.53
CA THR A 26 -6.56 9.48 4.71
C THR A 26 -6.39 8.67 5.99
N ILE A 27 -5.66 9.21 6.97
CA ILE A 27 -5.54 8.60 8.30
C ILE A 27 -6.71 9.06 9.19
N ALA A 28 -7.53 8.10 9.64
CA ALA A 28 -8.70 8.35 10.48
C ALA A 28 -8.31 8.78 11.91
N ASP A 29 -9.25 9.35 12.66
CA ASP A 29 -8.99 9.78 14.06
C ASP A 29 -8.81 8.62 15.03
N THR A 30 -9.25 7.42 14.65
CA THR A 30 -9.06 6.18 15.41
C THR A 30 -7.70 5.51 15.17
N GLU A 31 -6.96 5.96 14.16
CA GLU A 31 -5.66 5.41 13.71
C GLU A 31 -4.51 6.15 14.40
N ILE A 32 -4.51 6.12 15.73
CA ILE A 32 -3.70 6.99 16.60
C ILE A 32 -2.21 6.62 16.74
N SER A 33 -1.74 5.63 15.99
CA SER A 33 -0.34 5.18 15.98
C SER A 33 -0.05 4.40 14.71
N ALA A 34 1.23 4.20 14.37
CA ALA A 34 1.64 3.36 13.23
C ALA A 34 1.00 1.97 13.28
N ALA A 35 1.02 1.34 14.46
CA ALA A 35 0.42 0.04 14.68
C ALA A 35 -1.09 0.02 14.47
N ARG A 36 -1.80 1.14 14.64
CA ARG A 36 -3.26 1.21 14.43
C ARG A 36 -3.65 1.73 13.05
N GLY A 37 -2.69 2.30 12.33
CA GLY A 37 -2.90 2.95 11.05
C GLY A 37 -2.84 2.03 9.84
N PRO A 38 -3.14 2.60 8.65
CA PRO A 38 -3.11 1.86 7.41
C PRO A 38 -1.70 1.36 7.12
N LEU A 39 -1.61 0.21 6.48
CA LEU A 39 -0.39 -0.32 5.89
C LEU A 39 -0.46 -0.10 4.38
N LEU A 40 0.49 0.69 3.87
CA LEU A 40 0.79 0.78 2.45
C LEU A 40 1.61 -0.47 2.09
N VAL A 41 1.01 -1.39 1.35
CA VAL A 41 1.58 -2.73 1.16
C VAL A 41 2.90 -2.69 0.39
N ASP A 42 3.04 -1.73 -0.54
CA ASP A 42 4.25 -1.46 -1.31
C ASP A 42 4.61 0.03 -1.18
N GLY A 43 5.66 0.31 -0.40
CA GLY A 43 6.16 1.66 -0.13
C GLY A 43 6.91 2.30 -1.30
N THR A 44 7.07 1.60 -2.43
CA THR A 44 7.59 2.19 -3.67
C THR A 44 6.48 2.84 -4.51
N ILE A 45 5.22 2.51 -4.23
CA ILE A 45 4.06 3.13 -4.88
C ILE A 45 3.79 4.50 -4.27
N SER A 46 3.49 5.45 -5.15
CA SER A 46 3.24 6.84 -4.83
C SER A 46 1.91 7.02 -4.08
N PHE A 47 1.98 7.14 -2.75
CA PHE A 47 0.83 7.42 -1.89
C PHE A 47 0.89 8.84 -1.33
N ALA A 48 -0.23 9.57 -1.40
CA ALA A 48 -0.43 10.83 -0.69
C ALA A 48 -1.19 10.58 0.62
N VAL A 49 -0.46 10.40 1.71
CA VAL A 49 -1.00 10.12 3.05
C VAL A 49 -1.41 11.42 3.73
N ARG A 50 -2.72 11.65 3.86
CA ARG A 50 -3.31 12.86 4.44
C ARG A 50 -3.62 12.68 5.92
N ALA A 51 -3.17 13.63 6.74
CA ALA A 51 -3.40 13.65 8.18
C ALA A 51 -3.87 15.03 8.66
N GLY A 52 -5.09 15.10 9.18
CA GLY A 52 -5.67 16.32 9.77
C GLY A 52 -5.72 16.25 11.29
N PHE A 53 -5.43 17.37 11.97
CA PHE A 53 -5.38 17.45 13.42
C PHE A 53 -6.18 18.64 13.93
N THR A 54 -7.00 18.41 14.95
CA THR A 54 -7.90 19.41 15.56
C THR A 54 -7.35 19.99 16.85
N LYS A 55 -6.28 19.43 17.41
CA LYS A 55 -5.62 19.93 18.63
C LYS A 55 -4.17 19.45 18.75
N SER A 56 -3.39 20.17 19.55
CA SER A 56 -2.05 19.73 19.95
C SER A 56 -2.11 18.39 20.70
N GLY A 57 -1.08 17.56 20.54
CA GLY A 57 -0.99 16.24 21.15
C GLY A 57 -1.83 15.14 20.48
N GLN A 58 -2.70 15.47 19.52
CA GLN A 58 -3.41 14.46 18.74
C GLN A 58 -2.40 13.61 17.95
N LYS A 59 -2.58 12.29 18.00
CA LYS A 59 -1.69 11.34 17.36
C LYS A 59 -2.35 10.66 16.19
N LYS A 60 -1.55 10.35 15.19
CA LYS A 60 -1.89 9.53 14.03
C LYS A 60 -0.69 8.69 13.64
N GLY A 61 -0.89 7.64 12.88
CA GLY A 61 0.24 6.95 12.27
C GLY A 61 -0.19 6.03 11.16
N PHE A 62 0.80 5.49 10.47
CA PHE A 62 0.63 4.50 9.41
C PHE A 62 1.90 3.67 9.26
N ARG A 63 1.86 2.70 8.35
CA ARG A 63 2.97 1.80 8.03
C ARG A 63 3.15 1.74 6.53
N PHE A 64 4.36 1.41 6.09
CA PHE A 64 4.62 1.01 4.72
C PHE A 64 5.70 -0.08 4.69
N ASN A 65 5.66 -0.96 3.69
CA ASN A 65 6.70 -1.96 3.51
C ASN A 65 7.65 -1.58 2.39
N LEU A 66 8.91 -1.95 2.54
CA LEU A 66 9.87 -2.00 1.44
C LEU A 66 10.49 -3.39 1.38
N LYS A 67 10.96 -3.78 0.20
CA LYS A 67 11.80 -4.95 -0.02
C LYS A 67 13.27 -4.54 -0.07
N GLU A 68 14.15 -5.52 -0.02
CA GLU A 68 15.58 -5.28 -0.11
C GLU A 68 15.95 -4.58 -1.42
N GLY A 69 16.79 -3.55 -1.33
CA GLY A 69 17.23 -2.76 -2.49
C GLY A 69 16.20 -1.77 -3.02
N GLU A 70 14.96 -1.77 -2.51
CA GLU A 70 13.95 -0.81 -2.92
C GLU A 70 14.24 0.58 -2.34
N GLN A 71 13.83 1.60 -3.08
CA GLN A 71 14.07 2.97 -2.70
C GLN A 71 13.04 3.42 -1.66
N LEU A 72 13.55 3.95 -0.54
CA LEU A 72 12.76 4.77 0.37
C LEU A 72 12.66 6.18 -0.24
N ASN A 73 11.48 6.56 -0.70
CA ASN A 73 11.13 7.94 -0.99
C ASN A 73 10.12 8.44 0.04
N PHE A 74 10.45 9.52 0.75
CA PHE A 74 9.57 10.09 1.77
C PHE A 74 9.59 11.62 1.74
N GLU A 75 8.40 12.23 1.65
CA GLU A 75 8.27 13.68 1.57
C GLU A 75 7.23 14.19 2.58
N TYR A 76 7.44 15.42 3.07
CA TYR A 76 6.50 16.14 3.92
C TYR A 76 6.04 17.40 3.22
N LEU A 77 4.72 17.52 3.03
CA LEU A 77 4.08 18.66 2.41
C LEU A 77 2.98 19.25 3.28
N ILE A 78 2.74 20.53 3.07
CA ILE A 78 1.54 21.24 3.52
C ILE A 78 0.92 21.98 2.33
N ILE A 79 -0.38 22.26 2.37
CA ILE A 79 -1.01 23.11 1.35
C ILE A 79 -0.47 24.55 1.51
N ASP A 80 -0.13 25.21 0.41
CA ASP A 80 0.25 26.63 0.40
C ASP A 80 -1.00 27.53 0.50
N LYS A 81 -1.76 27.35 1.59
CA LYS A 81 -2.94 28.14 1.93
C LYS A 81 -3.04 28.24 3.46
N ALA A 82 -3.64 29.32 3.95
CA ALA A 82 -3.93 29.44 5.37
C ALA A 82 -5.00 28.42 5.80
N PRO A 83 -4.92 27.85 7.03
CA PRO A 83 -3.92 28.16 8.05
C PRO A 83 -2.56 27.46 7.87
N GLU A 84 -2.47 26.39 7.08
CA GLU A 84 -1.27 25.52 6.98
C GLU A 84 0.00 26.29 6.64
N ASN A 85 -0.03 27.15 5.61
CA ASN A 85 1.14 27.87 5.16
C ASN A 85 1.64 28.94 6.13
N ARG A 86 0.91 29.27 7.19
CA ARG A 86 1.33 30.19 8.25
C ARG A 86 1.96 29.49 9.45
N LEU A 87 1.90 28.16 9.51
CA LEU A 87 2.50 27.39 10.60
C LEU A 87 4.03 27.51 10.56
N LYS A 88 4.62 27.89 11.71
CA LYS A 88 6.07 27.82 11.93
C LYS A 88 6.51 26.37 12.10
N ASN A 89 7.79 26.08 11.86
CA ASN A 89 8.35 24.72 11.99
C ASN A 89 8.03 24.06 13.36
N ALA A 90 8.06 24.83 14.45
CA ALA A 90 7.74 24.33 15.79
C ALA A 90 6.25 23.98 16.01
N GLN A 91 5.35 24.47 15.15
CA GLN A 91 3.90 24.26 15.23
C GLN A 91 3.42 23.12 14.31
N LEU A 92 4.27 22.67 13.38
CA LEU A 92 3.97 21.57 12.48
C LEU A 92 3.94 20.22 13.23
N PRO A 93 3.07 19.28 12.83
CA PRO A 93 3.12 17.91 13.37
C PRO A 93 4.50 17.28 13.22
N GLN A 94 5.00 16.71 14.32
CA GLN A 94 6.25 15.97 14.36
C GLN A 94 6.03 14.57 13.81
N VAL A 95 6.93 14.11 12.94
CA VAL A 95 6.90 12.77 12.34
C VAL A 95 8.15 12.01 12.78
N VAL A 96 7.95 10.80 13.29
CA VAL A 96 9.00 9.85 13.64
C VAL A 96 8.82 8.61 12.76
N ILE A 97 9.86 8.27 12.01
CA ILE A 97 9.93 7.07 11.19
C ILE A 97 10.79 6.06 11.95
N THR A 98 10.25 4.88 12.20
CA THR A 98 10.99 3.74 12.78
C THR A 98 11.23 2.72 11.66
N ALA A 99 12.49 2.49 11.33
CA ALA A 99 12.91 1.51 10.34
C ALA A 99 12.71 0.07 10.84
N PRO A 100 12.76 -0.95 9.94
CA PRO A 100 12.58 -2.35 10.31
C PRO A 100 13.54 -2.85 11.39
N ASN A 101 14.78 -2.35 11.41
CA ASN A 101 15.77 -2.66 12.45
C ASN A 101 15.52 -1.95 13.81
N GLY A 102 14.44 -1.17 13.94
CA GLY A 102 14.10 -0.42 15.14
C GLY A 102 14.75 0.97 15.26
N SER A 103 15.66 1.35 14.34
CA SER A 103 16.25 2.69 14.32
C SER A 103 15.19 3.74 14.05
N LYS A 104 15.26 4.85 14.80
CA LYS A 104 14.29 5.95 14.71
C LYS A 104 14.92 7.18 14.08
N THR A 105 14.18 7.81 13.17
CA THR A 105 14.53 9.09 12.55
C THR A 105 13.38 10.06 12.74
N THR A 106 13.65 11.21 13.34
CA THR A 106 12.69 12.32 13.42
C THR A 106 12.85 13.19 12.18
N VAL A 107 11.76 13.43 11.46
CA VAL A 107 11.74 14.35 10.31
C VAL A 107 12.14 15.75 10.78
N ARG A 108 13.15 16.32 10.12
CA ARG A 108 13.63 17.68 10.38
C ARG A 108 13.28 18.58 9.19
N PHE A 109 12.57 19.67 9.46
CA PHE A 109 12.21 20.63 8.42
C PHE A 109 13.43 21.47 8.06
N ASN A 110 13.94 21.26 6.85
CA ASN A 110 15.15 21.90 6.32
C ASN A 110 14.87 22.75 5.07
N GLU A 111 13.62 22.80 4.62
CA GLU A 111 13.22 23.58 3.47
C GLU A 111 11.80 24.13 3.59
N ARG A 112 11.44 25.00 2.64
CA ARG A 112 10.07 25.48 2.42
C ARG A 112 9.89 25.89 0.95
N SER A 113 9.99 24.91 0.06
CA SER A 113 9.96 25.13 -1.40
C SER A 113 8.57 24.91 -1.99
N LYS A 114 8.19 25.69 -3.00
CA LYS A 114 6.87 25.63 -3.62
C LYS A 114 6.76 24.47 -4.62
N PHE A 115 5.60 23.85 -4.66
CA PHE A 115 5.25 22.79 -5.61
C PHE A 115 3.79 22.90 -6.00
N SER A 116 3.47 22.72 -7.27
CA SER A 116 2.09 22.79 -7.77
C SER A 116 1.76 21.45 -8.42
N TYR A 117 0.65 20.85 -8.00
CA TYR A 117 0.16 19.59 -8.56
C TYR A 117 -1.36 19.59 -8.65
N SER A 118 -1.89 19.27 -9.83
CA SER A 118 -3.33 19.17 -10.11
C SER A 118 -4.13 20.38 -9.58
N GLY A 119 -3.62 21.59 -9.86
CA GLY A 119 -4.24 22.85 -9.44
C GLY A 119 -4.13 23.18 -7.94
N THR A 120 -3.47 22.34 -7.13
CA THR A 120 -3.20 22.62 -5.71
C THR A 120 -1.74 23.03 -5.51
N ASN A 121 -1.52 24.13 -4.81
CA ASN A 121 -0.20 24.57 -4.40
C ASN A 121 0.15 23.98 -3.04
N TYR A 122 1.37 23.46 -2.93
CA TYR A 122 1.95 22.86 -1.76
C TYR A 122 3.30 23.51 -1.42
N LEU A 123 3.73 23.31 -0.18
CA LEU A 123 5.08 23.58 0.26
C LEU A 123 5.73 22.27 0.69
N TYR A 124 6.85 21.93 0.07
CA TYR A 124 7.74 20.90 0.59
C TYR A 124 8.49 21.43 1.80
N LEU A 125 8.50 20.62 2.86
CA LEU A 125 9.19 20.93 4.11
C LEU A 125 10.33 19.97 4.43
N TYR A 126 10.27 18.78 3.82
CA TYR A 126 11.28 17.73 3.92
C TYR A 126 11.13 16.79 2.73
N ARG A 127 12.25 16.34 2.19
CA ARG A 127 12.34 15.24 1.22
C ARG A 127 13.52 14.35 1.58
N ASN A 128 13.33 13.05 1.43
CA ASN A 128 14.40 12.08 1.56
C ASN A 128 14.26 10.98 0.51
N LYS A 129 15.40 10.64 -0.08
CA LYS A 129 15.55 9.57 -1.04
C LYS A 129 16.78 8.76 -0.64
N SER A 130 16.58 7.49 -0.33
CA SER A 130 17.66 6.57 0.03
C SER A 130 17.30 5.14 -0.35
N VAL A 131 18.26 4.22 -0.23
CA VAL A 131 17.95 2.78 -0.25
C VAL A 131 17.27 2.42 1.07
N GLY A 132 16.14 1.73 1.00
CA GLY A 132 15.39 1.24 2.15
C GLY A 132 15.91 -0.09 2.66
N GLN A 133 15.65 -0.37 3.93
CA GLN A 133 15.79 -1.71 4.51
C GLN A 133 14.53 -2.51 4.18
N SER A 134 14.71 -3.80 3.95
CA SER A 134 13.58 -4.71 3.81
C SER A 134 12.77 -4.77 5.12
N GLY A 135 11.45 -4.66 5.01
CA GLY A 135 10.51 -4.80 6.12
C GLY A 135 9.55 -3.62 6.28
N THR A 136 8.87 -3.60 7.43
CA THR A 136 7.85 -2.59 7.73
C THR A 136 8.44 -1.38 8.43
N TYR A 137 8.24 -0.22 7.83
CA TYR A 137 8.48 1.08 8.45
C TYR A 137 7.24 1.52 9.22
N ASN A 138 7.44 2.04 10.44
CA ASN A 138 6.38 2.59 11.27
C ASN A 138 6.50 4.10 11.30
N VAL A 139 5.42 4.81 10.96
CA VAL A 139 5.38 6.28 10.96
C VAL A 139 4.39 6.76 12.00
N ASP A 140 4.91 7.39 13.05
CA ASP A 140 4.10 8.02 14.10
C ASP A 140 4.13 9.54 13.94
N ILE A 141 2.96 10.16 14.07
CA ILE A 141 2.73 11.59 13.87
C ILE A 141 2.10 12.16 15.13
N THR A 142 2.69 13.22 15.67
CA THR A 142 2.13 13.93 16.84
C THR A 142 1.94 15.41 16.51
N ALA A 143 0.69 15.87 16.55
CA ALA A 143 0.34 17.26 16.34
C ALA A 143 0.97 18.19 17.38
N LYS A 144 1.48 19.34 16.94
CA LYS A 144 1.93 20.42 17.83
C LYS A 144 0.91 21.56 17.92
N ALA A 145 0.02 21.65 16.93
CA ALA A 145 -1.11 22.57 16.85
C ALA A 145 -2.21 21.96 15.96
N ARG A 146 -3.30 22.70 15.71
CA ARG A 146 -4.23 22.42 14.61
C ARG A 146 -3.46 22.51 13.29
N ALA A 147 -3.54 21.48 12.46
CA ALA A 147 -2.81 21.40 11.19
C ALA A 147 -3.39 20.32 10.28
N ALA A 148 -3.26 20.49 8.97
CA ALA A 148 -3.37 19.40 7.99
C ALA A 148 -2.04 19.24 7.24
N ILE A 149 -1.61 17.99 7.04
CA ILE A 149 -0.36 17.67 6.35
C ILE A 149 -0.59 16.55 5.33
N THR A 150 0.30 16.49 4.34
CA THR A 150 0.40 15.38 3.39
C THR A 150 1.81 14.79 3.48
N LEU A 151 1.89 13.49 3.74
CA LEU A 151 3.14 12.74 3.67
C LEU A 151 3.13 11.92 2.39
N VAL A 152 4.20 11.97 1.62
CA VAL A 152 4.34 11.16 0.40
C VAL A 152 5.25 9.99 0.69
N VAL A 153 4.86 8.81 0.21
CA VAL A 153 5.67 7.59 0.22
C VAL A 153 5.73 7.08 -1.22
N GLY A 154 6.91 6.62 -1.65
CA GLY A 154 7.11 6.04 -2.97
C GLY A 154 7.11 7.04 -4.11
N GLU A 155 7.26 6.54 -5.33
CA GLU A 155 7.34 7.32 -6.59
C GLU A 155 6.60 6.67 -7.75
N LYS A 156 6.27 5.36 -7.68
CA LYS A 156 5.60 4.66 -8.76
C LYS A 156 4.12 5.06 -8.81
N GLU A 157 3.71 5.69 -9.90
CA GLU A 157 2.34 6.20 -10.11
C GLU A 157 1.39 5.10 -10.62
N ILE A 158 1.32 3.99 -9.89
CA ILE A 158 0.44 2.86 -10.17
C ILE A 158 -0.51 2.65 -8.98
N PRO A 159 -1.69 2.03 -9.18
CA PRO A 159 -2.55 1.65 -8.07
C PRO A 159 -1.81 0.72 -7.09
N GLY A 160 -1.91 1.00 -5.80
CA GLY A 160 -1.34 0.21 -4.73
C GLY A 160 -2.36 -0.19 -3.66
N ASP A 161 -2.02 -1.23 -2.91
CA ASP A 161 -2.90 -1.77 -1.88
C ASP A 161 -2.69 -1.08 -0.53
N VAL A 162 -3.81 -0.83 0.16
CA VAL A 162 -3.84 -0.23 1.50
C VAL A 162 -4.65 -1.13 2.42
N VAL A 163 -3.98 -1.71 3.41
CA VAL A 163 -4.64 -2.56 4.42
C VAL A 163 -4.91 -1.74 5.67
N ARG A 164 -6.17 -1.69 6.11
CA ARG A 164 -6.57 -1.02 7.35
C ARG A 164 -6.79 -2.03 8.47
N GLY A 165 -6.58 -1.57 9.70
CA GLY A 165 -6.72 -2.39 10.90
C GLY A 165 -5.43 -2.45 11.72
N ALA A 166 -5.58 -2.71 13.01
CA ALA A 166 -4.44 -2.82 13.91
C ALA A 166 -3.46 -3.88 13.41
N ALA A 167 -2.18 -3.53 13.32
CA ALA A 167 -1.08 -4.48 13.30
C ALA A 167 -1.36 -5.50 14.40
N ALA A 168 -1.63 -6.75 14.01
CA ALA A 168 -1.85 -7.80 14.99
C ALA A 168 -0.62 -7.82 15.90
N THR A 169 -0.79 -7.42 17.17
CA THR A 169 0.21 -7.62 18.20
C THR A 169 0.25 -9.12 18.48
N ARG A 170 0.90 -9.88 17.59
CA ARG A 170 1.27 -11.24 17.91
C ARG A 170 2.36 -11.14 19.00
N LYS A 171 1.93 -11.36 20.24
CA LYS A 171 2.78 -12.02 21.26
C LYS A 171 3.50 -13.17 20.54
N PRO A 172 4.83 -13.35 20.69
CA PRO A 172 5.54 -14.43 20.01
C PRO A 172 5.02 -15.76 20.56
N SER A 173 4.04 -16.33 19.87
CA SER A 173 3.76 -17.76 19.91
C SER A 173 4.68 -18.38 18.85
N PRO A 174 5.40 -19.47 19.14
CA PRO A 174 6.33 -20.05 18.18
C PRO A 174 5.52 -20.59 17.01
N SER A 175 5.46 -19.82 15.94
CA SER A 175 4.87 -20.24 14.67
C SER A 175 5.78 -19.72 13.57
N ALA A 176 6.83 -20.50 13.37
CA ALA A 176 7.75 -20.55 12.24
C ALA A 176 8.22 -19.20 11.69
N THR A 177 9.44 -18.84 12.10
CA THR A 177 10.42 -18.11 11.30
C THR A 177 10.28 -18.41 9.80
N PRO A 178 10.46 -17.45 8.89
CA PRO A 178 10.74 -17.78 7.50
C PRO A 178 12.13 -18.40 7.50
N THR A 179 12.19 -19.73 7.64
CA THR A 179 13.43 -20.44 7.39
C THR A 179 13.66 -20.31 5.88
N SER A 180 14.60 -19.47 5.52
CA SER A 180 15.47 -19.65 4.36
C SER A 180 16.18 -21.00 4.52
N SER A 181 15.43 -22.07 4.29
CA SER A 181 15.93 -23.39 3.95
C SER A 181 15.05 -23.89 2.82
N SER A 182 15.71 -24.39 1.79
CA SER A 182 15.17 -25.07 0.62
C SER A 182 14.30 -26.28 1.02
N SER A 183 13.16 -26.04 1.64
CA SER A 183 12.13 -27.04 1.86
C SER A 183 11.14 -26.91 0.72
N ALA A 184 11.10 -27.94 -0.11
CA ALA A 184 10.28 -27.97 -1.31
C ALA A 184 8.81 -27.70 -0.94
N LEU A 185 8.14 -26.78 -1.64
CA LEU A 185 6.75 -26.44 -1.34
C LEU A 185 5.85 -27.58 -1.81
N THR A 186 5.12 -28.24 -0.90
CA THR A 186 4.28 -29.40 -1.23
C THR A 186 2.79 -29.12 -1.11
N MET A 187 1.96 -29.93 -1.78
CA MET A 187 0.50 -29.84 -1.65
C MET A 187 0.01 -30.09 -0.22
N GLU A 188 0.75 -30.81 0.61
CA GLU A 188 0.40 -31.00 2.03
C GLU A 188 0.57 -29.71 2.83
N GLN A 189 1.57 -28.90 2.53
CA GLN A 189 1.71 -27.56 3.13
C GLN A 189 0.60 -26.64 2.64
N VAL A 190 0.22 -26.71 1.36
CA VAL A 190 -0.91 -25.95 0.81
C VAL A 190 -2.20 -26.31 1.56
N LYS A 191 -2.53 -27.62 1.67
CA LYS A 191 -3.74 -28.11 2.36
C LYS A 191 -3.84 -27.68 3.84
N LYS A 192 -2.70 -27.46 4.52
CA LYS A 192 -2.68 -26.95 5.90
C LYS A 192 -3.05 -25.46 6.00
N ASN A 193 -2.93 -24.72 4.91
CA ASN A 193 -3.28 -23.30 4.80
C ASN A 193 -4.62 -23.16 4.05
N ASN A 194 -5.69 -23.69 4.62
CA ASN A 194 -7.01 -23.82 3.99
C ASN A 194 -8.10 -22.93 4.62
N THR A 195 -7.73 -21.85 5.32
CA THR A 195 -8.70 -20.96 5.99
C THR A 195 -8.51 -19.51 5.59
N ALA A 196 -9.51 -18.65 5.79
CA ALA A 196 -9.36 -17.22 5.52
C ALA A 196 -8.23 -16.53 6.32
N ARG A 197 -7.80 -17.13 7.45
CA ARG A 197 -6.70 -16.61 8.29
C ARG A 197 -5.32 -17.13 7.86
N SER A 198 -5.27 -18.10 6.96
CA SER A 198 -4.08 -18.80 6.46
C SER A 198 -4.52 -19.53 5.19
N CYS A 199 -4.42 -18.84 4.06
CA CYS A 199 -4.98 -19.23 2.77
C CYS A 199 -3.89 -19.32 1.72
N TRP A 200 -3.49 -20.53 1.34
CA TRP A 200 -2.59 -20.76 0.21
C TRP A 200 -3.34 -21.46 -0.92
N SER A 201 -2.97 -21.16 -2.17
CA SER A 201 -3.49 -21.87 -3.34
C SER A 201 -2.37 -22.12 -4.32
N VAL A 202 -2.48 -23.22 -5.07
CA VAL A 202 -1.67 -23.42 -6.28
C VAL A 202 -2.35 -22.77 -7.47
N ILE A 203 -1.58 -22.05 -8.27
CA ILE A 203 -2.00 -21.52 -9.57
C ILE A 203 -0.86 -21.75 -10.55
N ASN A 204 -1.10 -22.50 -11.64
CA ASN A 204 -0.12 -22.80 -12.67
C ASN A 204 1.20 -23.39 -12.13
N GLY A 205 1.10 -24.31 -11.15
CA GLY A 205 2.26 -24.98 -10.55
C GLY A 205 3.10 -24.12 -9.59
N ASN A 206 2.62 -22.93 -9.24
CA ASN A 206 3.22 -22.06 -8.23
C ASN A 206 2.30 -21.94 -7.01
N VAL A 207 2.89 -21.84 -5.83
CA VAL A 207 2.17 -21.68 -4.57
C VAL A 207 2.11 -20.20 -4.19
N TYR A 208 0.91 -19.72 -3.88
CA TYR A 208 0.67 -18.33 -3.49
C TYR A 208 0.04 -18.25 -2.11
N ASN A 209 0.47 -17.29 -1.30
CA ASN A 209 -0.19 -16.93 -0.05
C ASN A 209 -1.22 -15.82 -0.29
N LEU A 210 -2.49 -16.21 -0.43
CA LEU A 210 -3.59 -15.31 -0.75
C LEU A 210 -4.28 -14.73 0.50
N THR A 211 -3.79 -15.03 1.70
CA THR A 211 -4.42 -14.62 2.98
C THR A 211 -4.75 -13.13 3.02
N THR A 212 -3.83 -12.28 2.56
CA THR A 212 -4.02 -10.81 2.54
C THR A 212 -4.75 -10.31 1.30
N TRP A 213 -4.93 -11.17 0.29
CA TRP A 213 -5.61 -10.82 -0.96
C TRP A 213 -7.13 -10.98 -0.87
N ILE A 214 -7.62 -11.82 0.05
CA ILE A 214 -9.05 -12.12 0.24
C ILE A 214 -9.90 -10.84 0.23
N SER A 215 -9.63 -9.89 1.12
CA SER A 215 -10.44 -8.66 1.29
C SER A 215 -10.28 -7.61 0.18
N SER A 216 -9.31 -7.82 -0.72
CA SER A 216 -8.96 -6.88 -1.79
C SER A 216 -9.32 -7.42 -3.17
N HIS A 217 -9.84 -8.66 -3.24
CA HIS A 217 -10.17 -9.29 -4.50
C HIS A 217 -11.41 -8.66 -5.15
N PRO A 218 -11.33 -8.11 -6.38
CA PRO A 218 -12.47 -7.48 -7.03
C PRO A 218 -13.67 -8.40 -7.27
N GLY A 219 -13.45 -9.72 -7.34
CA GLY A 219 -14.51 -10.72 -7.44
C GLY A 219 -15.17 -11.08 -6.10
N GLY A 220 -14.72 -10.49 -4.99
CA GLY A 220 -15.20 -10.75 -3.63
C GLY A 220 -14.34 -11.78 -2.87
N ASP A 221 -14.39 -11.68 -1.54
CA ASP A 221 -13.65 -12.51 -0.58
C ASP A 221 -13.91 -14.00 -0.78
N ASP A 222 -15.18 -14.38 -0.96
CA ASP A 222 -15.62 -15.77 -1.08
C ASP A 222 -14.96 -16.51 -2.24
N GLU A 223 -14.64 -15.80 -3.33
CA GLU A 223 -13.97 -16.39 -4.49
C GLU A 223 -12.53 -16.82 -4.16
N ILE A 224 -11.85 -16.09 -3.27
CA ILE A 224 -10.51 -16.46 -2.81
C ILE A 224 -10.60 -17.50 -1.70
N ILE A 225 -11.56 -17.38 -0.78
CA ILE A 225 -11.73 -18.32 0.33
C ILE A 225 -11.93 -19.75 -0.18
N ARG A 226 -12.67 -19.93 -1.28
CA ARG A 226 -12.88 -21.25 -1.92
C ARG A 226 -11.60 -21.86 -2.52
N LEU A 227 -10.55 -21.07 -2.71
CA LEU A 227 -9.25 -21.54 -3.22
C LEU A 227 -8.26 -21.91 -2.10
N CYS A 228 -8.58 -21.61 -0.84
CA CYS A 228 -7.67 -21.91 0.25
C CYS A 228 -7.47 -23.42 0.39
N GLY A 229 -6.21 -23.85 0.35
CA GLY A 229 -5.79 -25.23 0.57
C GLY A 229 -5.83 -26.13 -0.66
N ILE A 230 -6.11 -25.60 -1.85
CA ILE A 230 -6.30 -26.41 -3.06
C ILE A 230 -5.44 -25.94 -4.24
N ASP A 231 -5.45 -26.75 -5.31
CA ASP A 231 -5.01 -26.28 -6.63
C ASP A 231 -6.19 -25.54 -7.29
N GLY A 232 -6.10 -24.22 -7.26
CA GLY A 232 -7.08 -23.30 -7.81
C GLY A 232 -6.90 -23.02 -9.29
N THR A 233 -5.94 -23.64 -9.98
CA THR A 233 -5.56 -23.31 -11.36
C THR A 233 -6.77 -23.32 -12.31
N LYS A 234 -7.61 -24.35 -12.25
CA LYS A 234 -8.79 -24.46 -13.13
C LYS A 234 -9.82 -23.36 -12.83
N VAL A 235 -10.06 -23.07 -11.55
CA VAL A 235 -11.01 -22.03 -11.12
C VAL A 235 -10.50 -20.66 -11.57
N PHE A 236 -9.24 -20.35 -11.27
CA PHE A 236 -8.59 -19.13 -11.69
C PHE A 236 -8.64 -18.93 -13.20
N SER A 237 -8.23 -19.93 -13.99
CA SER A 237 -8.23 -19.85 -15.45
C SER A 237 -9.63 -19.70 -16.03
N SER A 238 -10.66 -20.31 -15.42
CA SER A 238 -12.05 -20.17 -15.88
C SER A 238 -12.62 -18.75 -15.71
N LYS A 239 -12.10 -17.99 -14.73
CA LYS A 239 -12.57 -16.64 -14.42
C LYS A 239 -11.71 -15.55 -15.07
N HIS A 240 -10.42 -15.80 -15.21
CA HIS A 240 -9.45 -14.79 -15.62
C HIS A 240 -8.72 -15.14 -16.92
N GLY A 241 -9.04 -16.27 -17.56
CA GLY A 241 -8.54 -16.60 -18.91
C GLY A 241 -7.02 -16.70 -19.04
N GLY A 242 -6.27 -16.76 -17.94
CA GLY A 242 -4.81 -16.66 -17.96
C GLY A 242 -4.29 -15.27 -18.32
N ASP A 243 -5.09 -14.21 -18.16
CA ASP A 243 -4.70 -12.82 -18.42
C ASP A 243 -3.41 -12.45 -17.68
N GLY A 244 -2.38 -12.08 -18.45
CA GLY A 244 -1.06 -11.72 -17.95
C GLY A 244 -1.07 -10.54 -16.96
N GLN A 245 -2.03 -9.63 -17.06
CA GLN A 245 -2.19 -8.53 -16.11
C GLN A 245 -2.80 -8.98 -14.77
N VAL A 246 -3.63 -10.02 -14.78
CA VAL A 246 -4.15 -10.62 -13.54
C VAL A 246 -3.07 -11.47 -12.89
N MET A 247 -2.29 -12.21 -13.69
CA MET A 247 -1.14 -12.99 -13.20
C MET A 247 -0.07 -12.11 -12.56
N SER A 248 0.17 -10.91 -13.07
CA SER A 248 1.20 -10.01 -12.50
C SER A 248 0.86 -9.56 -11.08
N ARG A 249 -0.43 -9.44 -10.72
CA ARG A 249 -0.88 -9.15 -9.35
C ARG A 249 -0.52 -10.27 -8.37
N LEU A 250 -0.57 -11.53 -8.84
CA LEU A 250 -0.24 -12.70 -8.02
C LEU A 250 1.25 -12.77 -7.63
N ASN A 251 2.14 -12.13 -8.39
CA ASN A 251 3.58 -12.18 -8.12
C ASN A 251 3.96 -11.68 -6.72
N SER A 252 3.18 -10.73 -6.17
CA SER A 252 3.39 -10.22 -4.81
C SER A 252 3.07 -11.24 -3.70
N PHE A 253 2.31 -12.29 -4.04
CA PHE A 253 1.88 -13.35 -3.12
C PHE A 253 2.64 -14.67 -3.34
N LEU A 254 3.57 -14.73 -4.29
CA LEU A 254 4.28 -15.94 -4.66
C LEU A 254 5.19 -16.42 -3.54
N LEU A 255 4.99 -17.66 -3.09
CA LEU A 255 5.90 -18.36 -2.17
C LEU A 255 6.98 -19.13 -2.93
N GLY A 256 6.66 -19.64 -4.11
CA GLY A 256 7.59 -20.38 -4.96
C GLY A 256 6.90 -21.44 -5.81
N LYS A 257 7.69 -22.28 -6.47
CA LYS A 257 7.21 -23.38 -7.30
C LYS A 257 6.77 -24.56 -6.43
N LEU A 258 5.64 -25.19 -6.80
CA LEU A 258 5.21 -26.44 -6.20
C LEU A 258 6.22 -27.54 -6.56
N SER A 259 6.72 -28.24 -5.56
CA SER A 259 7.49 -29.46 -5.73
C SER A 259 6.58 -30.57 -6.20
N THR A 260 6.96 -31.19 -7.31
CA THR A 260 6.38 -32.43 -7.83
C THR A 260 6.76 -33.63 -6.98
#